data_AF-A0A3N4KL56-F1
#
_entry.id   AF-A0A3N4KL56-F1
#
_cell.length_a   1.000
_cell.length_b   1.000
_cell.length_c   1.000
_cell.angle_alpha   90.00
_cell.angle_beta   90.00
_cell.angle_gamma   90.00
#
_symmetry.space_group_name_H-M   'P 1'
#
loop_
_entity.id
_entity.type
_entity.pdbx_description
1 polymer ?
#
loop_
_entity_poly.entity_id
_entity_poly.type
_entity_poly.pdbx_seq_one_letter_code
_entity_poly.pdbx_strand_id
1 'polypeptide(L)'
;MARKIRISTPEEMALLRQRVTETRSCIERFTNRLEAITHEELPSITTQFNQTSATLRKQSNEDMALDLISERERLSTEMKALKKEETRLNHSLKGCLALNNILSLELDISEANVEMSGGNAGTTTSKYPTRK
;
A
#
# COMPACT_ATOMS: atom_id res chain seq x y z
N MET A 1 10.25 22.18 -13.34
CA MET A 1 11.40 22.36 -12.41
C MET A 1 11.17 21.46 -11.20
N ALA A 2 11.88 20.34 -11.08
CA ALA A 2 11.84 19.50 -9.89
C ALA A 2 12.76 20.11 -8.82
N ARG A 3 12.24 20.45 -7.64
CA ARG A 3 13.06 20.87 -6.50
C ARG A 3 13.97 19.70 -6.13
N LYS A 4 15.28 19.88 -6.29
CA LYS A 4 16.30 19.01 -5.71
C LYS A 4 16.18 19.16 -4.19
N ILE A 5 15.47 18.25 -3.52
CA ILE A 5 15.48 18.22 -2.05
C ILE A 5 16.88 17.72 -1.68
N ARG A 6 17.80 18.65 -1.43
CA ARG A 6 19.05 18.32 -0.74
C ARG A 6 18.67 18.05 0.71
N ILE A 7 18.46 16.78 1.04
CA ILE A 7 18.46 16.38 2.45
C ILE A 7 19.87 16.63 2.96
N SER A 8 19.99 17.58 3.87
CA SER A 8 21.27 18.17 4.28
C SER A 8 21.54 17.97 5.77
N THR A 9 20.55 17.49 6.54
CA THR A 9 20.68 17.32 7.99
C THR A 9 20.31 15.90 8.45
N PRO A 10 20.88 15.42 9.58
CA PRO A 10 20.49 14.16 10.20
C PRO A 10 18.99 14.10 10.59
N GLU A 11 18.38 15.25 10.89
CA GLU A 11 16.96 15.34 11.24
C GLU A 11 16.05 15.09 10.03
N GLU A 12 16.39 15.64 8.86
CA GLU A 12 15.68 15.39 7.61
C GLU A 12 15.81 13.92 7.17
N MET A 13 16.98 13.31 7.39
CA MET A 13 17.20 11.88 7.17
C MET A 13 16.35 11.00 8.11
N ALA A 14 16.28 11.34 9.39
CA ALA A 14 15.46 10.62 10.35
C ALA A 14 13.97 10.70 9.97
N LEU A 15 13.50 11.88 9.56
CA LEU A 15 12.13 12.08 9.09
C LEU A 15 11.84 11.26 7.82
N LEU A 16 12.79 11.18 6.88
CA LEU A 16 12.62 10.37 5.67
C LEU A 16 12.53 8.87 6.00
N ARG A 17 13.40 8.35 6.88
CA ARG A 17 13.34 6.95 7.35
C ARG A 17 12.00 6.64 8.02
N GLN A 18 11.51 7.58 8.85
CA GLN A 18 10.21 7.45 9.49
C GLN A 18 9.10 7.35 8.44
N ARG A 19 9.08 8.25 7.44
CA ARG A 19 8.07 8.23 6.37
C ARG A 19 8.12 6.98 5.51
N VAL A 20 9.30 6.44 5.22
CA VAL A 20 9.46 5.14 4.55
C VAL A 20 8.82 4.04 5.39
N THR A 21 9.08 4.02 6.70
CA THR A 21 8.52 3.04 7.63
C THR A 21 6.99 3.13 7.69
N GLU A 22 6.44 4.33 7.84
CA GLU A 22 4.99 4.57 7.84
C GLU A 22 4.33 4.14 6.53
N THR A 23 4.99 4.41 5.39
CA THR A 23 4.49 4.01 4.08
C THR A 23 4.50 2.49 3.93
N ARG A 24 5.53 1.80 4.41
CA ARG A 24 5.59 0.33 4.44
C ARG A 24 4.49 -0.28 5.30
N SER A 25 4.25 0.25 6.50
CA SER A 25 3.13 -0.18 7.34
C SER A 25 1.77 0.11 6.70
N CYS A 26 1.66 1.14 5.86
CA CYS A 26 0.45 1.41 5.08
C CYS A 26 0.23 0.35 4.00
N ILE A 27 1.30 -0.01 3.26
CA ILE A 27 1.29 -1.08 2.26
C ILE A 27 0.83 -2.40 2.89
N GLU A 28 1.45 -2.80 4.01
CA GLU A 28 1.12 -4.04 4.70
C GLU A 28 -0.36 -4.09 5.12
N ARG A 29 -0.88 -3.02 5.72
CA ARG A 29 -2.29 -2.95 6.11
C ARG A 29 -3.24 -3.07 4.92
N PHE A 30 -2.95 -2.40 3.80
CA PHE A 30 -3.78 -2.51 2.60
C PHE A 30 -3.70 -3.89 1.96
N THR A 31 -2.52 -4.50 1.91
CA THR A 31 -2.35 -5.88 1.41
C THR A 31 -3.14 -6.86 2.25
N ASN A 32 -2.99 -6.84 3.58
CA ASN A 32 -3.70 -7.75 4.47
C ASN A 32 -5.22 -7.59 4.35
N ARG A 33 -5.71 -6.34 4.23
CA ARG A 33 -7.15 -6.10 4.05
C ARG A 33 -7.66 -6.56 2.68
N LEU A 34 -6.88 -6.38 1.62
CA LEU A 34 -7.21 -6.88 0.29
C LEU A 34 -7.27 -8.40 0.27
N GLU A 35 -6.31 -9.07 0.90
CA GLU A 35 -6.29 -10.53 1.00
C GLU A 35 -7.55 -11.06 1.67
N ALA A 36 -7.95 -10.48 2.81
CA ALA A 36 -9.19 -10.85 3.49
C ALA A 36 -10.43 -10.68 2.59
N ILE A 37 -10.54 -9.56 1.87
CA ILE A 37 -11.68 -9.30 0.98
C ILE A 37 -11.70 -10.28 -0.19
N THR A 38 -10.56 -10.46 -0.87
CA THR A 38 -10.46 -11.23 -2.10
C THR A 38 -10.53 -12.75 -1.86
N HIS A 39 -9.98 -13.24 -0.74
CA HIS A 39 -9.86 -14.67 -0.49
C HIS A 39 -10.85 -15.22 0.54
N GLU A 40 -11.43 -14.39 1.41
CA GLU A 40 -12.34 -14.85 2.46
C GLU A 40 -13.76 -14.29 2.27
N GLU A 41 -13.91 -12.96 2.30
CA GLU A 41 -15.24 -12.31 2.38
C GLU A 41 -16.04 -12.45 1.08
N LEU A 42 -15.46 -12.08 -0.08
CA LEU A 42 -16.16 -12.17 -1.37
C LEU A 42 -16.53 -13.62 -1.74
N PRO A 43 -15.64 -14.62 -1.61
CA PRO A 43 -16.01 -16.01 -1.85
C PRO A 43 -17.11 -16.52 -0.91
N SER A 44 -17.04 -16.16 0.38
CA SER A 44 -18.04 -16.56 1.38
C SER A 44 -19.43 -16.03 1.02
N ILE A 45 -19.56 -14.72 0.78
CA ILE A 45 -20.86 -14.12 0.44
C ILE A 45 -21.36 -14.60 -0.92
N THR A 46 -20.47 -14.80 -1.90
CA THR A 46 -20.87 -15.36 -3.21
C THR A 46 -21.44 -16.76 -3.04
N THR A 47 -20.85 -17.57 -2.16
CA THR A 47 -21.35 -18.91 -1.83
C THR A 47 -22.73 -18.85 -1.19
N GLN A 48 -22.92 -18.00 -0.18
CA GLN A 48 -24.22 -17.79 0.47
C GLN A 48 -25.27 -17.30 -0.54
N PHE A 49 -24.93 -16.33 -1.38
CA PHE A 49 -25.83 -15.80 -2.41
C PHE A 49 -26.30 -16.89 -3.38
N ASN A 50 -25.38 -17.76 -3.82
CA ASN A 50 -25.70 -18.87 -4.71
C ASN A 50 -26.57 -19.93 -4.02
N GLN A 51 -26.30 -20.23 -2.76
CA GLN A 51 -27.12 -21.14 -1.94
C GLN A 51 -28.52 -20.59 -1.74
N THR A 52 -28.66 -19.34 -1.30
CA THR A 52 -29.95 -18.65 -1.13
C THR A 52 -30.74 -18.62 -2.44
N SER A 53 -30.06 -18.33 -3.55
CA SER A 53 -30.69 -18.34 -4.89
C SER A 53 -31.14 -19.74 -5.31
N ALA A 54 -30.38 -20.79 -4.97
CA ALA A 54 -30.76 -22.17 -5.25
C ALA A 54 -31.94 -22.63 -4.39
N THR A 55 -31.98 -22.25 -3.11
CA THR A 55 -33.08 -22.54 -2.19
C THR A 55 -34.36 -21.85 -2.66
N LEU A 56 -34.28 -20.57 -3.03
CA LEU A 56 -35.43 -19.81 -3.53
C LEU A 56 -36.08 -20.48 -4.75
N ARG A 57 -35.28 -21.01 -5.68
CA ARG A 57 -35.80 -21.73 -6.88
C ARG A 57 -36.57 -23.01 -6.54
N LYS A 58 -36.28 -23.63 -5.40
CA LYS A 58 -36.91 -24.88 -4.96
C LYS A 58 -38.11 -24.65 -4.06
N GLN A 59 -38.38 -23.39 -3.69
CA GLN A 59 -39.32 -23.09 -2.62
C GLN A 59 -40.76 -22.98 -3.13
N SER A 60 -41.69 -23.62 -2.41
CA SER A 60 -43.12 -23.58 -2.70
C SER A 60 -43.93 -22.80 -1.67
N ASN A 61 -43.32 -22.38 -0.56
CA ASN A 61 -43.94 -21.56 0.48
C ASN A 61 -43.61 -20.08 0.24
N GLU A 62 -44.65 -19.25 0.10
CA GLU A 62 -44.56 -17.83 -0.22
C GLU A 62 -43.87 -17.01 0.88
N ASP A 63 -44.18 -17.24 2.16
CA ASP A 63 -43.57 -16.49 3.27
C ASP A 63 -42.06 -16.74 3.33
N MET A 64 -41.66 -18.00 3.20
CA MET A 64 -40.25 -18.38 3.15
C MET A 64 -39.55 -17.89 1.87
N ALA A 65 -40.29 -17.71 0.76
CA ALA A 65 -39.74 -17.13 -0.45
C ALA A 65 -39.44 -15.63 -0.28
N LEU A 66 -40.29 -14.88 0.43
CA LEU A 66 -40.08 -13.47 0.74
C LEU A 66 -38.83 -13.27 1.63
N ASP A 67 -38.66 -14.10 2.65
CA ASP A 67 -37.47 -14.06 3.52
C ASP A 67 -36.18 -14.33 2.72
N LEU A 68 -36.20 -15.32 1.83
CA LEU A 68 -35.06 -15.64 0.97
C LEU A 68 -34.76 -14.55 -0.06
N ILE A 69 -35.77 -13.84 -0.56
CA ILE A 69 -35.58 -12.67 -1.43
C ILE A 69 -34.90 -11.54 -0.65
N SER A 70 -35.38 -11.24 0.55
CA SER A 70 -34.78 -10.20 1.41
C SER A 70 -33.31 -10.52 1.72
N GLU A 71 -33.02 -11.78 2.08
CA GLU A 71 -31.64 -12.21 2.33
C GLU A 71 -30.76 -12.13 1.08
N ARG A 72 -31.30 -12.50 -0.09
CA ARG A 72 -30.58 -12.36 -1.37
C ARG A 72 -30.25 -10.90 -1.70
N GLU A 73 -31.17 -9.97 -1.42
CA GLU A 73 -30.94 -8.53 -1.61
C GLU A 73 -29.89 -7.98 -0.64
N ARG A 74 -29.90 -8.45 0.61
CA ARG A 74 -28.87 -8.14 1.62
C ARG A 74 -27.49 -8.59 1.14
N LEU A 75 -27.35 -9.86 0.76
CA LEU A 75 -26.10 -10.44 0.26
C LEU A 75 -25.59 -9.73 -1.00
N SER A 76 -26.49 -9.38 -1.93
CA SER A 76 -26.15 -8.61 -3.14
C SER A 76 -25.57 -7.22 -2.81
N THR A 77 -26.15 -6.54 -1.81
CA THR A 77 -25.67 -5.24 -1.35
C THR A 77 -24.30 -5.35 -0.69
N GLU A 78 -24.10 -6.38 0.14
CA GLU A 78 -22.82 -6.68 0.79
C GLU A 78 -21.71 -6.97 -0.24
N MET A 79 -21.99 -7.79 -1.25
CA MET A 79 -21.05 -8.04 -2.37
C MET A 79 -20.63 -6.77 -3.08
N LYS A 80 -21.58 -5.85 -3.36
CA LYS A 80 -21.28 -4.57 -4.02
C LYS A 80 -20.40 -3.69 -3.15
N ALA A 81 -20.66 -3.65 -1.85
CA ALA A 81 -19.86 -2.88 -0.90
C ALA A 81 -18.41 -3.40 -0.84
N LEU A 82 -18.23 -4.71 -0.75
CA LEU A 82 -16.90 -5.34 -0.73
C LEU A 82 -16.12 -5.12 -2.02
N LYS A 83 -16.75 -5.24 -3.20
CA LYS A 83 -16.09 -4.94 -4.48
C LYS A 83 -15.66 -3.48 -4.60
N LYS A 84 -16.47 -2.56 -4.08
CA LYS A 84 -16.12 -1.14 -4.04
C LYS A 84 -14.90 -0.90 -3.13
N GLU A 85 -14.87 -1.57 -1.98
CA GLU A 85 -13.77 -1.47 -1.04
C GLU A 85 -12.48 -2.10 -1.59
N GLU A 86 -12.56 -3.28 -2.22
CA GLU A 86 -11.45 -3.93 -2.95
C GLU A 86 -10.86 -2.97 -3.99
N THR A 87 -11.70 -2.32 -4.79
CA THR A 87 -11.26 -1.34 -5.80
C THR A 87 -10.55 -0.15 -5.15
N ARG A 88 -11.13 0.38 -4.06
CA ARG A 88 -10.56 1.52 -3.32
C ARG A 88 -9.20 1.18 -2.73
N LEU A 89 -9.09 0.04 -2.06
CA LEU A 89 -7.85 -0.42 -1.44
C LEU A 89 -6.77 -0.71 -2.48
N ASN A 90 -7.12 -1.34 -3.61
CA ASN A 90 -6.18 -1.55 -4.72
C ASN A 90 -5.63 -0.23 -5.27
N HIS A 91 -6.49 0.78 -5.43
CA HIS A 91 -6.04 2.11 -5.84
C HIS A 91 -5.10 2.74 -4.79
N SER A 92 -5.48 2.69 -3.51
CA SER A 92 -4.65 3.21 -2.41
C SER A 92 -3.31 2.49 -2.28
N LEU A 93 -3.29 1.16 -2.44
CA LEU A 93 -2.07 0.35 -2.41
C LEU A 93 -1.10 0.75 -3.52
N LYS A 94 -1.58 0.94 -4.76
CA LYS A 94 -0.76 1.44 -5.87
C LYS A 94 -0.13 2.80 -5.54
N GLY A 95 -0.91 3.70 -4.93
CA GLY A 95 -0.41 5.00 -4.46
C GLY A 95 0.70 4.86 -3.41
N CYS A 96 0.49 4.00 -2.40
CA CYS A 96 1.50 3.77 -1.36
C CYS A 96 2.76 3.09 -1.89
N LEU A 97 2.65 2.14 -2.81
CA LEU A 97 3.80 1.50 -3.46
C LEU A 97 4.62 2.52 -4.25
N ALA A 98 3.96 3.39 -5.03
CA ALA A 98 4.63 4.45 -5.76
C ALA A 98 5.36 5.42 -4.82
N LEU A 99 4.70 5.84 -3.73
CA LEU A 99 5.32 6.70 -2.73
C LEU A 99 6.51 6.04 -2.04
N ASN A 100 6.40 4.77 -1.65
CA ASN A 100 7.49 4.04 -1.01
C ASN A 100 8.72 3.94 -1.93
N ASN A 101 8.51 3.74 -3.23
CA ASN A 101 9.61 3.71 -4.20
C ASN A 101 10.32 5.07 -4.30
N ILE A 102 9.57 6.17 -4.36
CA ILE A 102 10.14 7.53 -4.38
C ILE A 102 10.94 7.80 -3.10
N LEU A 103 10.33 7.57 -1.93
CA LEU A 103 10.98 7.84 -0.65
C LEU A 103 12.21 6.96 -0.40
N SER A 104 12.19 5.70 -0.85
CA SER A 104 13.35 4.81 -0.74
C SER A 104 14.50 5.30 -1.63
N LEU A 105 14.21 5.72 -2.87
CA LEU A 105 15.23 6.32 -3.75
C LEU A 105 15.79 7.62 -3.18
N GLU A 106 14.93 8.48 -2.61
CA GLU A 106 15.39 9.70 -1.92
C GLU A 106 16.29 9.38 -0.73
N LEU A 107 16.01 8.28 -0.02
CA LEU A 107 16.80 7.85 1.12
C LEU A 107 18.18 7.37 0.67
N ASP A 108 18.22 6.47 -0.33
CA ASP A 108 19.47 5.95 -0.89
C ASP A 108 20.38 7.07 -1.42
N ILE A 109 19.80 8.05 -2.15
CA ILE A 109 20.53 9.21 -2.66
C ILE A 109 21.10 10.06 -1.51
N SER A 110 20.32 10.25 -0.46
CA SER A 110 20.71 11.10 0.67
C SER A 110 21.77 10.43 1.54
N GLU A 111 21.70 9.11 1.74
CA GLU A 111 22.74 8.31 2.40
C GLU A 111 24.07 8.41 1.63
N ALA A 112 24.05 8.19 0.32
CA ALA A 112 25.24 8.28 -0.52
C ALA A 112 25.89 9.69 -0.49
N ASN A 113 25.09 10.76 -0.41
CA ASN A 113 25.60 12.13 -0.31
C ASN A 113 26.29 12.42 1.04
N VAL A 114 25.82 11.82 2.14
CA VAL A 114 26.45 11.95 3.46
C VAL A 114 27.80 11.23 3.47
N GLU A 115 27.88 10.03 2.90
CA GLU A 115 29.13 9.27 2.79
C GLU A 115 30.20 10.02 1.96
N MET A 116 29.80 10.65 0.86
CA MET A 116 30.70 11.45 0.01
C MET A 116 31.16 12.76 0.68
N SER A 117 30.36 13.33 1.58
CA SER A 117 30.69 14.58 2.30
C SER A 117 31.55 14.35 3.55
N GLY A 118 31.53 13.13 4.11
CA GLY A 118 32.39 12.71 5.23
C GLY A 118 33.79 12.26 4.82
N GLY A 119 34.07 12.13 3.52
CA GLY A 119 35.31 11.57 2.97
C GLY A 119 36.46 12.56 2.68
N ASN A 120 36.48 13.77 3.25
CA ASN A 120 37.59 14.70 3.00
C ASN A 120 37.98 15.56 4.21
N ALA A 121 38.52 14.92 5.25
CA ALA A 121 39.33 15.57 6.27
C ALA A 121 40.69 14.85 6.36
N GLY A 122 41.59 15.16 5.44
CA GLY A 122 43.01 14.84 5.58
C GLY A 122 43.65 14.22 4.35
N THR A 123 44.23 15.07 3.48
CA THR A 123 45.61 14.94 2.97
C THR A 123 45.92 16.06 1.97
N THR A 124 46.00 17.31 2.45
CA THR A 124 46.79 18.36 1.81
C THR A 124 48.25 18.20 2.21
N THR A 125 48.97 17.29 1.55
CA THR A 125 50.44 17.43 1.43
C THR A 125 50.77 17.76 0.00
N SER A 126 50.88 19.07 -0.23
CA SER A 126 51.63 19.67 -1.32
C SER A 126 52.99 18.97 -1.50
N LYS A 127 53.25 18.47 -2.71
CA LYS A 127 54.61 18.18 -3.19
C LYS A 127 54.69 18.56 -4.67
N TYR A 128 54.81 19.86 -4.93
CA TYR A 128 55.46 20.31 -6.15
C TYR A 128 56.92 19.83 -6.12
N PRO A 129 57.43 19.13 -7.14
CA PRO A 129 58.87 18.95 -7.29
C PRO A 129 59.47 20.22 -7.91
N THR A 130 60.30 20.94 -7.15
CA THR A 130 61.22 21.95 -7.70
C THR A 130 62.25 21.26 -8.60
N ARG A 131 62.31 21.65 -9.87
CA ARG A 131 63.33 21.21 -10.83
C ARG A 131 64.52 22.17 -10.77
N LYS A 132 65.72 21.64 -10.50
CA LYS A 132 67.02 22.32 -10.67
C LYS A 132 67.39 22.41 -12.15
#